data_AF-A0A848LQR7-F1
#
_entry.id   AF-A0A848LQR7-F1
#
_cell.length_a   1.000
_cell.length_b   1.000
_cell.length_c   1.000
_cell.angle_alpha   90.00
_cell.angle_beta   90.00
_cell.angle_gamma   90.00
#
_symmetry.space_group_name_H-M   'P 1'
#
loop_
_entity.id
_entity.type
_entity.pdbx_description
1 polymer ?
#
loop_
_entity_poly.entity_id
_entity_poly.type
_entity_poly.pdbx_seq_one_letter_code
_entity_poly.pdbx_strand_id
1 'polypeptide(L)'
;MLGRYTRSKREGLALAASEVTEKLVPHLKATLAVDWACPHLCPDLEAASARAFEETRAQEDYLLGQDTPAHGGDSAREARFLAALSRVRALADAGEPLTWARLAEVQAEVLGRPVGFRAGPAFAHGGRHRYLYAPDLEEMFVRKVEADARDGCHPVAQAVRLYLDLAFFHPFPDGNARAARLWFEYCLRRARVPTPPLAPWVLLPKPPGDAERYVRFVRLVARSIAAADARGMEAPDGI
;
A
#
# COMPACT_ATOMS: atom_id res chain seq x y z
N MET A 1 60.00 -3.36 -1.28
CA MET A 1 58.82 -3.25 -0.39
C MET A 1 58.01 -2.02 -0.79
N LEU A 2 57.05 -2.12 -1.71
CA LEU A 2 56.07 -1.06 -2.01
C LEU A 2 54.88 -1.61 -2.82
N GLY A 3 54.36 -2.76 -2.38
CA GLY A 3 53.03 -3.24 -2.75
C GLY A 3 52.11 -3.02 -1.57
N ARG A 4 51.41 -1.89 -1.51
CA ARG A 4 50.32 -1.66 -0.53
C ARG A 4 49.43 -0.43 -0.79
N TYR A 5 49.52 0.25 -1.95
CA TYR A 5 48.82 1.52 -2.19
C TYR A 5 47.66 1.48 -3.21
N THR A 6 47.34 0.33 -3.79
CA THR A 6 46.28 0.21 -4.82
C THR A 6 45.06 -0.61 -4.41
N ARG A 7 45.06 -1.24 -3.22
CA ARG A 7 43.93 -2.04 -2.73
C ARG A 7 42.86 -1.22 -1.99
N SER A 8 43.31 -0.21 -1.22
CA SER A 8 42.44 0.61 -0.36
C SER A 8 41.40 1.46 -1.12
N LYS A 9 41.69 1.93 -2.35
CA LYS A 9 40.72 2.70 -3.15
C LYS A 9 39.63 1.84 -3.81
N ARG A 10 39.91 0.56 -4.12
CA ARG A 10 38.89 -0.37 -4.64
C ARG A 10 38.02 -0.94 -3.52
N GLU A 11 38.58 -1.13 -2.33
CA GLU A 11 37.81 -1.55 -1.15
C GLU A 11 36.93 -0.40 -0.61
N GLY A 12 37.37 0.85 -0.69
CA GLY A 12 36.54 2.02 -0.32
C GLY A 12 35.35 2.30 -1.26
N LEU A 13 35.45 1.94 -2.54
CA LEU A 13 34.32 2.02 -3.50
C LEU A 13 33.41 0.78 -3.47
N ALA A 14 33.91 -0.36 -2.99
CA ALA A 14 33.11 -1.56 -2.77
C ALA A 14 32.33 -1.53 -1.44
N LEU A 15 32.89 -0.90 -0.39
CA LEU A 15 32.18 -0.71 0.88
C LEU A 15 31.18 0.46 0.87
N ALA A 16 31.33 1.44 -0.03
CA ALA A 16 30.31 2.46 -0.26
C ALA A 16 29.11 1.95 -1.10
N ALA A 17 29.21 0.72 -1.62
CA ALA A 17 28.14 0.04 -2.36
C ALA A 17 27.30 -0.91 -1.48
N SER A 18 27.60 -1.04 -0.18
CA SER A 18 27.00 -2.05 0.71
C SER A 18 26.16 -1.53 1.89
N GLU A 19 25.78 -0.24 1.92
CA GLU A 19 24.90 0.31 2.98
C GLU A 19 23.57 0.88 2.45
N VAL A 20 22.93 0.16 1.53
CA VAL A 20 21.47 0.24 1.41
C VAL A 20 20.92 -1.17 1.54
N THR A 21 20.87 -1.63 2.79
CA THR A 21 20.40 -2.96 3.17
C THR A 21 19.01 -3.19 2.61
N GLU A 22 18.86 -4.25 1.83
CA GLU A 22 17.63 -4.73 1.22
C GLU A 22 16.54 -4.86 2.28
N LYS A 23 15.59 -3.91 2.32
CA LYS A 23 14.54 -3.95 3.33
C LYS A 23 13.35 -4.83 2.93
N LEU A 24 13.44 -5.51 1.78
CA LEU A 24 12.37 -6.36 1.28
C LEU A 24 12.23 -7.65 2.08
N VAL A 25 13.32 -8.35 2.41
CA VAL A 25 13.25 -9.57 3.23
C VAL A 25 12.68 -9.29 4.62
N PRO A 26 13.15 -8.25 5.36
CA PRO A 26 12.47 -7.83 6.59
C PRO A 26 11.00 -7.49 6.38
N HIS A 27 10.65 -6.74 5.31
CA HIS A 27 9.27 -6.41 4.98
C HIS A 27 8.41 -7.66 4.76
N LEU A 28 8.86 -8.63 3.97
CA LEU A 28 8.15 -9.89 3.70
C LEU A 28 7.87 -10.65 5.00
N LYS A 29 8.88 -10.77 5.86
CA LYS A 29 8.72 -11.38 7.19
C LYS A 29 7.69 -10.64 8.04
N ALA A 30 7.74 -9.31 8.04
CA ALA A 30 6.80 -8.48 8.79
C ALA A 30 5.37 -8.55 8.23
N THR A 31 5.18 -8.62 6.91
CA THR A 31 3.84 -8.80 6.32
C THR A 31 3.25 -10.16 6.62
N LEU A 32 4.08 -11.21 6.71
CA LEU A 32 3.62 -12.52 7.17
C LEU A 32 3.28 -12.53 8.66
N ALA A 33 3.96 -11.69 9.47
CA ALA A 33 3.63 -11.52 10.89
C ALA A 33 2.33 -10.73 11.12
N VAL A 34 1.81 -10.04 10.10
CA VAL A 34 0.46 -9.47 10.09
C VAL A 34 -0.55 -10.61 9.85
N ASP A 35 -0.52 -11.62 10.70
CA ASP A 35 -1.38 -12.80 10.64
C ASP A 35 -2.43 -12.79 11.77
N TRP A 36 -3.64 -13.21 11.42
CA TRP A 36 -4.90 -12.95 12.09
C TRP A 36 -5.21 -13.97 13.18
N ALA A 37 -4.36 -14.98 13.31
CA ALA A 37 -4.24 -15.75 14.53
C ALA A 37 -3.71 -14.92 15.72
N CYS A 38 -3.30 -13.66 15.53
CA CYS A 38 -2.94 -12.73 16.60
C CYS A 38 -4.17 -12.37 17.46
N PRO A 39 -4.31 -12.91 18.69
CA PRO A 39 -5.55 -12.76 19.48
C PRO A 39 -5.86 -11.30 19.84
N HIS A 40 -4.86 -10.42 19.81
CA HIS A 40 -4.98 -9.01 20.16
C HIS A 40 -5.49 -8.11 19.02
N LEU A 41 -5.67 -8.63 17.80
CA LEU A 41 -6.29 -7.91 16.69
C LEU A 41 -7.74 -8.34 16.46
N CYS A 42 -8.14 -9.56 16.85
CA CYS A 42 -9.48 -10.09 16.59
C CYS A 42 -10.60 -9.11 16.98
N PRO A 43 -10.63 -8.51 18.18
CA PRO A 43 -11.73 -7.61 18.56
C PRO A 43 -11.83 -6.36 17.67
N ASP A 44 -10.68 -5.78 17.30
CA ASP A 44 -10.64 -4.57 16.46
C ASP A 44 -11.18 -4.88 15.04
N LEU A 45 -10.92 -6.08 14.52
CA LEU A 45 -11.31 -6.50 13.17
C LEU A 45 -12.76 -6.96 13.08
N GLU A 46 -13.21 -7.71 14.07
CA GLU A 46 -14.61 -8.09 14.21
C GLU A 46 -15.47 -6.83 14.29
N ALA A 47 -15.05 -5.83 15.06
CA ALA A 47 -15.72 -4.53 15.10
C ALA A 47 -15.72 -3.82 13.73
N ALA A 48 -14.62 -3.90 12.97
CA ALA A 48 -14.55 -3.31 11.63
C ALA A 48 -15.48 -4.01 10.64
N SER A 49 -15.59 -5.35 10.70
CA SER A 49 -16.46 -6.15 9.82
C SER A 49 -17.93 -6.13 10.23
N ALA A 50 -18.23 -5.79 11.49
CA ALA A 50 -19.60 -5.56 11.94
C ALA A 50 -20.21 -4.27 11.39
N ARG A 51 -19.38 -3.35 10.87
CA ARG A 51 -19.83 -2.10 10.27
C ARG A 51 -20.54 -2.38 8.94
N ALA A 52 -21.74 -1.83 8.79
CA ALA A 52 -22.45 -1.90 7.52
C ALA A 52 -21.65 -1.20 6.42
N PHE A 53 -21.60 -1.81 5.24
CA PHE A 53 -20.97 -1.19 4.08
C PHE A 53 -21.67 0.12 3.73
N GLU A 54 -20.88 1.17 3.57
CA GLU A 54 -21.29 2.43 2.96
C GLU A 54 -20.13 2.98 2.11
N GLU A 55 -20.48 3.72 1.07
CA GLU A 55 -19.51 4.48 0.28
C GLU A 55 -19.09 5.73 1.06
N THR A 56 -17.84 5.79 1.53
CA THR A 56 -17.38 6.88 2.43
C THR A 56 -16.75 8.06 1.70
N ARG A 57 -16.49 7.94 0.39
CA ARG A 57 -15.74 8.93 -0.42
C ARG A 57 -14.32 9.24 0.09
N ALA A 58 -13.76 8.40 0.97
CA ALA A 58 -12.49 8.67 1.63
C ALA A 58 -11.29 8.79 0.65
N GLN A 59 -11.36 8.12 -0.51
CA GLN A 59 -10.38 8.22 -1.58
C GLN A 59 -10.43 9.58 -2.26
N GLU A 60 -11.63 10.05 -2.59
CA GLU A 60 -11.89 11.35 -3.20
C GLU A 60 -11.48 12.49 -2.26
N ASP A 61 -11.85 12.40 -0.98
CA ASP A 61 -11.49 13.41 0.02
C ASP A 61 -9.97 13.52 0.18
N TYR A 62 -9.26 12.38 0.21
CA TYR A 62 -7.80 12.39 0.24
C TYR A 62 -7.19 12.93 -1.05
N LEU A 63 -7.75 12.56 -2.20
CA LEU A 63 -7.30 13.03 -3.50
C LEU A 63 -7.36 14.55 -3.56
N LEU A 64 -8.53 15.13 -3.28
CA LEU A 64 -8.76 16.57 -3.36
C LEU A 64 -8.04 17.36 -2.26
N GLY A 65 -8.03 16.83 -1.03
CA GLY A 65 -7.49 17.54 0.14
C GLY A 65 -5.98 17.43 0.32
N GLN A 66 -5.34 16.38 -0.20
CA GLN A 66 -3.92 16.09 0.05
C GLN A 66 -3.14 15.82 -1.24
N ASP A 67 -3.63 14.91 -2.08
CA ASP A 67 -2.85 14.40 -3.21
C ASP A 67 -2.75 15.41 -4.36
N THR A 68 -3.88 15.91 -4.89
CA THR A 68 -3.91 16.91 -5.97
C THR A 68 -3.12 18.17 -5.60
N PRO A 69 -3.30 18.78 -4.41
CA PRO A 69 -2.50 19.94 -4.00
C PRO A 69 -0.99 19.67 -3.94
N ALA A 70 -0.59 18.50 -3.40
CA ALA A 70 0.83 18.11 -3.33
C ALA A 70 1.47 17.91 -4.73
N HIS A 71 0.65 17.82 -5.77
CA HIS A 71 1.07 17.67 -7.16
C HIS A 71 0.69 18.86 -8.04
N GLY A 72 0.55 20.05 -7.44
CA GLY A 72 0.38 21.30 -8.18
C GLY A 72 -0.96 21.47 -8.88
N GLY A 73 -1.99 20.71 -8.48
CA GLY A 73 -3.33 20.87 -9.06
C GLY A 73 -3.52 20.23 -10.43
N ASP A 74 -2.74 19.19 -10.78
CA ASP A 74 -2.85 18.49 -12.07
C ASP A 74 -4.23 17.79 -12.22
N SER A 75 -5.14 18.45 -12.91
CA SER A 75 -6.52 17.99 -13.14
C SER A 75 -6.59 16.75 -14.02
N ALA A 76 -5.64 16.54 -14.94
CA ALA A 76 -5.60 15.35 -15.77
C ALA A 76 -5.19 14.12 -14.93
N ARG A 77 -4.23 14.30 -14.02
CA ARG A 77 -3.83 13.27 -13.05
C ARG A 77 -4.96 12.94 -12.08
N GLU A 78 -5.70 13.94 -11.61
CA GLU A 78 -6.90 13.74 -10.78
C GLU A 78 -7.97 12.93 -11.52
N ALA A 79 -8.34 13.34 -12.73
CA ALA A 79 -9.36 12.66 -13.53
C ALA A 79 -9.00 11.19 -13.80
N ARG A 80 -7.73 10.89 -14.12
CA ARG A 80 -7.25 9.52 -14.30
C ARG A 80 -7.33 8.69 -13.02
N PHE A 81 -7.04 9.28 -11.86
CA PHE A 81 -7.18 8.58 -10.58
C PHE A 81 -8.64 8.26 -10.28
N LEU A 82 -9.56 9.21 -10.51
CA LEU A 82 -11.00 9.00 -10.29
C LEU A 82 -11.57 7.92 -11.23
N ALA A 83 -11.14 7.88 -12.49
CA ALA A 83 -11.52 6.84 -13.44
C ALA A 83 -11.01 5.45 -12.97
N ALA A 84 -9.74 5.36 -12.59
CA ALA A 84 -9.15 4.14 -12.03
C ALA A 84 -9.83 3.69 -10.72
N LEU A 85 -10.24 4.63 -9.87
CA LEU A 85 -11.01 4.34 -8.65
C LEU A 85 -12.37 3.73 -8.98
N SER A 86 -13.09 4.31 -9.95
CA SER A 86 -14.36 3.74 -10.44
C SER A 86 -14.17 2.32 -10.99
N ARG A 87 -13.12 2.10 -11.79
CA ARG A 87 -12.77 0.76 -12.31
C ARG A 87 -12.51 -0.24 -11.19
N VAL A 88 -11.72 0.13 -10.20
CA VAL A 88 -11.39 -0.75 -9.07
C VAL A 88 -12.62 -1.09 -8.24
N ARG A 89 -13.52 -0.12 -8.02
CA ARG A 89 -14.79 -0.37 -7.33
C ARG A 89 -15.66 -1.36 -8.10
N ALA A 90 -15.76 -1.21 -9.42
CA ALA A 90 -16.49 -2.14 -10.28
C ALA A 90 -15.89 -3.56 -10.26
N LEU A 91 -14.56 -3.69 -10.27
CA LEU A 91 -13.89 -4.99 -10.14
C LEU A 91 -14.21 -5.65 -8.79
N ALA A 92 -14.20 -4.88 -7.70
CA ALA A 92 -14.52 -5.37 -6.36
C ALA A 92 -15.98 -5.84 -6.26
N ASP A 93 -16.92 -5.05 -6.78
CA ASP A 93 -18.35 -5.37 -6.78
C ASP A 93 -18.67 -6.61 -7.62
N ALA A 94 -17.96 -6.80 -8.73
CA ALA A 94 -18.06 -7.99 -9.58
C ALA A 94 -17.37 -9.23 -8.98
N GLY A 95 -16.61 -9.07 -7.90
CA GLY A 95 -15.88 -10.16 -7.25
C GLY A 95 -14.71 -10.72 -8.08
N GLU A 96 -14.22 -9.93 -9.04
CA GLU A 96 -13.12 -10.31 -9.94
C GLU A 96 -11.88 -10.80 -9.16
N PRO A 97 -11.00 -11.60 -9.77
CA PRO A 97 -9.78 -12.05 -9.09
C PRO A 97 -8.73 -10.92 -9.01
N LEU A 98 -8.08 -10.82 -7.85
CA LEU A 98 -6.91 -9.97 -7.66
C LEU A 98 -5.70 -10.63 -8.34
N THR A 99 -5.24 -10.05 -9.46
CA THR A 99 -4.10 -10.57 -10.24
C THR A 99 -3.17 -9.43 -10.68
N TRP A 100 -1.93 -9.77 -11.01
CA TRP A 100 -0.98 -8.80 -11.56
C TRP A 100 -1.49 -8.10 -12.81
N ALA A 101 -2.15 -8.82 -13.72
CA ALA A 101 -2.72 -8.25 -14.93
C ALA A 101 -3.72 -7.12 -14.60
N ARG A 102 -4.58 -7.32 -13.60
CA ARG A 102 -5.51 -6.28 -13.13
C ARG A 102 -4.78 -5.10 -12.50
N LEU A 103 -3.77 -5.37 -11.67
CA LEU A 103 -2.93 -4.33 -11.07
C LEU A 103 -2.29 -3.44 -12.15
N ALA A 104 -1.73 -4.04 -13.20
CA ALA A 104 -1.08 -3.33 -14.30
C ALA A 104 -2.09 -2.57 -15.18
N GLU A 105 -3.26 -3.15 -15.49
CA GLU A 105 -4.33 -2.48 -16.23
C GLU A 105 -4.80 -1.19 -15.54
N VAL A 106 -5.12 -1.29 -14.24
CA VAL A 106 -5.56 -0.12 -13.45
C VAL A 106 -4.45 0.91 -13.36
N GLN A 107 -3.19 0.47 -13.20
CA GLN A 107 -2.07 1.40 -13.14
C GLN A 107 -1.80 2.09 -14.49
N ALA A 108 -2.03 1.40 -15.61
CA ALA A 108 -1.94 2.01 -16.93
C ALA A 108 -2.95 3.17 -17.08
N GLU A 109 -4.14 3.02 -16.52
CA GLU A 109 -5.15 4.07 -16.47
C GLU A 109 -4.69 5.25 -15.60
N VAL A 110 -4.14 5.00 -14.41
CA VAL A 110 -3.59 6.05 -13.53
C VAL A 110 -2.48 6.85 -14.23
N LEU A 111 -1.59 6.17 -14.95
CA LEU A 111 -0.44 6.80 -15.62
C LEU A 111 -0.76 7.30 -17.04
N GLY A 112 -1.92 6.96 -17.60
CA GLY A 112 -2.31 7.32 -18.97
C GLY A 112 -1.47 6.66 -20.06
N ARG A 113 -0.80 5.53 -19.76
CA ARG A 113 0.06 4.78 -20.68
C ARG A 113 0.21 3.33 -20.22
N PRO A 114 0.50 2.38 -21.13
CA PRO A 114 0.82 1.01 -20.74
C PRO A 114 1.96 0.95 -19.71
N VAL A 115 1.85 0.03 -18.76
CA VAL A 115 2.87 -0.20 -17.73
C VAL A 115 3.19 -1.69 -17.64
N GLY A 116 4.44 -1.97 -17.30
CA GLY A 116 4.90 -3.29 -16.86
C GLY A 116 5.57 -3.18 -15.49
N PHE A 117 6.12 -4.30 -15.02
CA PHE A 117 6.96 -4.29 -13.84
C PHE A 117 8.22 -3.47 -14.13
N ARG A 118 8.72 -2.73 -13.14
CA ARG A 118 9.89 -1.89 -13.35
C ARG A 118 11.11 -2.71 -13.75
N ALA A 119 11.81 -2.27 -14.77
CA ALA A 119 13.01 -2.93 -15.30
C ALA A 119 14.31 -2.46 -14.63
N GLY A 120 14.24 -1.76 -13.51
CA GLY A 120 15.42 -1.21 -12.84
C GLY A 120 15.18 -0.70 -11.42
N PRO A 121 16.23 -0.16 -10.78
CA PRO A 121 16.13 0.43 -9.45
C PRO A 121 15.12 1.57 -9.39
N ALA A 122 14.39 1.65 -8.29
CA ALA A 122 13.49 2.77 -7.97
C ALA A 122 14.01 3.51 -6.73
N PHE A 123 13.69 4.80 -6.65
CA PHE A 123 14.15 5.66 -5.59
C PHE A 123 13.02 6.52 -5.00
N ALA A 124 13.10 6.83 -3.71
CA ALA A 124 12.22 7.75 -3.01
C ALA A 124 13.01 8.84 -2.27
N HIS A 125 12.29 9.84 -1.75
CA HIS A 125 12.83 10.92 -0.91
C HIS A 125 14.03 11.66 -1.52
N GLY A 126 13.96 11.96 -2.82
CA GLY A 126 15.03 12.65 -3.55
C GLY A 126 16.28 11.79 -3.76
N GLY A 127 16.12 10.47 -3.92
CA GLY A 127 17.24 9.53 -4.13
C GLY A 127 17.78 8.89 -2.85
N ARG A 128 17.37 9.39 -1.67
CA ARG A 128 17.86 8.91 -0.37
C ARG A 128 17.40 7.51 0.01
N HIS A 129 16.32 7.04 -0.60
CA HIS A 129 15.82 5.69 -0.40
C HIS A 129 15.87 4.94 -1.71
N ARG A 130 16.55 3.81 -1.76
CA ARG A 130 16.58 2.91 -2.93
C ARG A 130 15.80 1.65 -2.61
N TYR A 131 14.81 1.35 -3.43
CA TYR A 131 14.07 0.09 -3.35
C TYR A 131 14.92 -1.06 -3.92
N LEU A 132 14.76 -2.26 -3.35
CA LEU A 132 15.46 -3.46 -3.82
C LEU A 132 15.16 -3.69 -5.31
N TYR A 133 16.13 -4.12 -6.10
CA TYR A 133 15.89 -4.62 -7.45
C TYR A 133 16.65 -5.92 -7.65
N ALA A 134 15.94 -6.97 -8.07
CA ALA A 134 16.48 -8.28 -8.37
C ALA A 134 15.77 -8.84 -9.62
N PRO A 135 16.42 -9.70 -10.43
CA PRO A 135 15.83 -10.23 -11.66
C PRO A 135 14.51 -11.01 -11.46
N ASP A 136 14.34 -11.65 -10.31
CA ASP A 136 13.18 -12.46 -9.92
C ASP A 136 12.11 -11.66 -9.14
N LEU A 137 12.29 -10.35 -9.00
CA LEU A 137 11.43 -9.52 -8.15
C LEU A 137 9.98 -9.47 -8.62
N GLU A 138 9.75 -9.47 -9.93
CA GLU A 138 8.40 -9.53 -10.52
C GLU A 138 7.73 -10.85 -10.14
N GLU A 139 8.39 -11.98 -10.39
CA GLU A 139 7.87 -13.30 -10.07
C GLU A 139 7.55 -13.44 -8.56
N MET A 140 8.43 -12.93 -7.70
CA MET A 140 8.22 -12.93 -6.25
C MET A 140 7.00 -12.08 -5.86
N PHE A 141 6.83 -10.90 -6.45
CA PHE A 141 5.68 -10.04 -6.20
C PHE A 141 4.38 -10.71 -6.62
N VAL A 142 4.32 -11.21 -7.85
CA VAL A 142 3.13 -11.88 -8.42
C VAL A 142 2.72 -13.06 -7.55
N ARG A 143 3.67 -13.96 -7.24
CA ARG A 143 3.41 -15.14 -6.39
C ARG A 143 2.87 -14.74 -5.02
N LYS A 144 3.43 -13.70 -4.39
CA LYS A 144 2.98 -13.23 -3.09
C LYS A 144 1.56 -12.67 -3.15
N VAL A 145 1.27 -11.76 -4.08
CA VAL A 145 -0.06 -11.15 -4.21
C VAL A 145 -1.13 -12.22 -4.44
N GLU A 146 -0.86 -13.19 -5.30
CA GLU A 146 -1.81 -14.27 -5.59
C GLU A 146 -1.94 -15.28 -4.45
N ALA A 147 -0.89 -15.47 -3.63
CA ALA A 147 -0.97 -16.29 -2.42
C ALA A 147 -1.80 -15.59 -1.35
N ASP A 148 -1.52 -14.32 -1.05
CA ASP A 148 -2.27 -13.49 -0.11
C ASP A 148 -3.74 -13.29 -0.54
N ALA A 149 -4.03 -13.33 -1.84
CA ALA A 149 -5.40 -13.29 -2.36
C ALA A 149 -6.24 -14.53 -1.98
N ARG A 150 -5.58 -15.66 -1.67
CA ARG A 150 -6.18 -16.98 -1.44
C ARG A 150 -6.00 -17.53 -0.03
N ASP A 151 -5.27 -16.84 0.83
CA ASP A 151 -4.92 -17.33 2.17
C ASP A 151 -6.09 -17.26 3.18
N GLY A 152 -7.19 -16.59 2.82
CA GLY A 152 -8.38 -16.45 3.66
C GLY A 152 -8.20 -15.46 4.83
N CYS A 153 -7.19 -14.59 4.77
CA CYS A 153 -6.97 -13.58 5.81
C CYS A 153 -8.13 -12.57 5.90
N HIS A 154 -8.28 -11.93 7.06
CA HIS A 154 -9.34 -10.94 7.28
C HIS A 154 -9.26 -9.81 6.23
N PRO A 155 -10.35 -9.28 5.66
CA PRO A 155 -10.26 -8.31 4.55
C PRO A 155 -9.41 -7.06 4.81
N VAL A 156 -9.52 -6.48 6.02
CA VAL A 156 -8.68 -5.35 6.46
C VAL A 156 -7.18 -5.70 6.43
N ALA A 157 -6.85 -6.95 6.73
CA ALA A 157 -5.51 -7.50 6.58
C ALA A 157 -4.94 -7.35 5.21
N GLN A 158 -5.74 -7.88 4.28
CA GLN A 158 -5.35 -8.15 2.93
C GLN A 158 -5.11 -6.80 2.27
N ALA A 159 -6.01 -5.85 2.55
CA ALA A 159 -5.86 -4.45 2.19
C ALA A 159 -4.53 -3.86 2.70
N VAL A 160 -4.20 -4.03 3.98
CA VAL A 160 -2.95 -3.49 4.56
C VAL A 160 -1.71 -4.19 4.01
N ARG A 161 -1.70 -5.52 3.90
CA ARG A 161 -0.57 -6.28 3.33
C ARG A 161 -0.31 -5.85 1.89
N LEU A 162 -1.34 -5.82 1.05
CA LEU A 162 -1.23 -5.40 -0.34
C LEU A 162 -0.79 -3.93 -0.48
N TYR A 163 -1.31 -3.04 0.37
CA TYR A 163 -0.86 -1.65 0.42
C TYR A 163 0.64 -1.56 0.70
N LEU A 164 1.13 -2.31 1.71
CA LEU A 164 2.54 -2.32 2.07
C LEU A 164 3.38 -2.96 0.95
N ASP A 165 2.94 -4.07 0.36
CA ASP A 165 3.65 -4.72 -0.74
C ASP A 165 3.83 -3.75 -1.92
N LEU A 166 2.76 -3.07 -2.34
CA LEU A 166 2.82 -2.05 -3.40
C LEU A 166 3.78 -0.90 -3.04
N ALA A 167 3.83 -0.50 -1.76
CA ALA A 167 4.74 0.55 -1.31
C ALA A 167 6.22 0.12 -1.31
N PHE A 168 6.53 -1.15 -0.99
CA PHE A 168 7.91 -1.63 -0.76
C PHE A 168 8.50 -2.47 -1.88
N PHE A 169 7.72 -3.34 -2.55
CA PHE A 169 8.15 -3.91 -3.83
C PHE A 169 8.29 -2.80 -4.87
N HIS A 170 7.41 -1.79 -4.78
CA HIS A 170 7.41 -0.64 -5.66
C HIS A 170 7.35 -1.09 -7.14
N PRO A 171 6.37 -1.92 -7.52
CA PRO A 171 6.43 -2.69 -8.77
C PRO A 171 6.36 -1.83 -10.03
N PHE A 172 5.77 -0.64 -9.95
CA PHE A 172 5.60 0.26 -11.09
C PHE A 172 6.71 1.31 -11.16
N PRO A 173 6.99 1.87 -12.35
CA PRO A 173 7.96 2.95 -12.50
C PRO A 173 7.55 4.26 -11.81
N ASP A 174 6.25 4.49 -11.63
CA ASP A 174 5.68 5.61 -10.86
C ASP A 174 4.28 5.23 -10.35
N GLY A 175 3.76 6.01 -9.41
CA GLY A 175 2.38 5.94 -8.95
C GLY A 175 2.08 4.82 -7.97
N ASN A 176 3.10 4.18 -7.39
CA ASN A 176 2.92 3.05 -6.46
C ASN A 176 2.07 3.41 -5.22
N ALA A 177 2.20 4.65 -4.70
CA ALA A 177 1.36 5.10 -3.59
C ALA A 177 -0.13 5.22 -4.01
N ARG A 178 -0.40 5.68 -5.24
CA ARG A 178 -1.76 5.73 -5.80
C ARG A 178 -2.30 4.32 -6.01
N ALA A 179 -1.49 3.41 -6.58
CA ALA A 179 -1.84 2.01 -6.72
C ALA A 179 -2.19 1.37 -5.36
N ALA A 180 -1.36 1.60 -4.34
CA ALA A 180 -1.57 1.08 -2.99
C ALA A 180 -2.91 1.52 -2.41
N ARG A 181 -3.29 2.79 -2.59
CA ARG A 181 -4.61 3.30 -2.14
C ARG A 181 -5.77 2.68 -2.93
N LEU A 182 -5.65 2.55 -4.25
CA LEU A 182 -6.69 1.94 -5.08
C LEU A 182 -6.93 0.48 -4.70
N TRP A 183 -5.87 -0.32 -4.56
CA TRP A 183 -6.02 -1.73 -4.22
C TRP A 183 -6.37 -1.97 -2.74
N PHE A 184 -6.17 -0.97 -1.89
CA PHE A 184 -6.74 -0.95 -0.54
C PHE A 184 -8.28 -0.78 -0.58
N GLU A 185 -8.79 0.15 -1.39
CA GLU A 185 -10.25 0.30 -1.65
C GLU A 185 -10.84 -1.01 -2.16
N TYR A 186 -10.17 -1.64 -3.14
CA TYR A 186 -10.59 -2.91 -3.71
C TYR A 186 -10.86 -3.98 -2.65
N CYS A 187 -9.87 -4.23 -1.77
CA CYS A 187 -9.94 -5.30 -0.79
C CYS A 187 -11.07 -5.06 0.22
N LEU A 188 -11.22 -3.82 0.70
CA LEU A 188 -12.29 -3.48 1.65
C LEU A 188 -13.67 -3.56 1.00
N ARG A 189 -13.84 -2.97 -0.18
CA ARG A 189 -15.12 -2.96 -0.90
C ARG A 189 -15.57 -4.37 -1.28
N ARG A 190 -14.66 -5.22 -1.77
CA ARG A 190 -14.95 -6.62 -2.12
C ARG A 190 -15.53 -7.38 -0.93
N ALA A 191 -15.09 -7.04 0.27
CA ALA A 191 -15.57 -7.63 1.52
C ALA A 191 -16.72 -6.87 2.19
N ARG A 192 -17.28 -5.85 1.52
CA ARG A 192 -18.35 -5.00 2.08
C ARG A 192 -17.93 -4.31 3.39
N VAL A 193 -16.67 -3.89 3.48
CA VAL A 193 -16.14 -3.07 4.58
C VAL A 193 -15.94 -1.64 4.07
N PRO A 194 -16.42 -0.59 4.77
CA PRO A 194 -16.24 0.77 4.31
C PRO A 194 -14.78 1.22 4.42
N THR A 195 -14.33 2.04 3.47
CA THR A 195 -12.97 2.60 3.51
C THR A 195 -12.88 3.72 4.55
N PRO A 196 -12.01 3.62 5.56
CA PRO A 196 -11.87 4.68 6.57
C PRO A 196 -11.18 5.91 5.98
N PRO A 197 -11.27 7.09 6.63
CA PRO A 197 -10.48 8.26 6.23
C PRO A 197 -8.99 7.93 6.07
N LEU A 198 -8.41 8.32 4.94
CA LEU A 198 -7.07 7.88 4.53
C LEU A 198 -5.93 8.59 5.28
N ALA A 199 -6.08 9.89 5.55
CA ALA A 199 -4.97 10.73 6.04
C ALA A 199 -4.26 10.19 7.30
N PRO A 200 -4.97 9.72 8.34
CA PRO A 200 -4.33 9.23 9.57
C PRO A 200 -3.34 8.08 9.34
N TRP A 201 -3.61 7.22 8.35
CA TRP A 201 -2.83 6.01 8.14
C TRP A 201 -1.96 6.06 6.88
N VAL A 202 -2.32 6.83 5.85
CA VAL A 202 -1.44 7.07 4.68
C VAL A 202 -0.17 7.80 5.13
N LEU A 203 -0.29 8.80 6.00
CA LEU A 203 0.81 9.63 6.48
C LEU A 203 1.63 8.99 7.61
N LEU A 204 1.15 7.89 8.19
CA LEU A 204 1.87 7.17 9.25
C LEU A 204 3.23 6.66 8.73
N PRO A 205 4.35 6.85 9.45
CA PRO A 205 5.62 6.24 9.07
C PRO A 205 5.54 4.71 9.11
N LYS A 206 5.95 4.07 8.00
CA LYS A 206 5.98 2.62 7.82
C LYS A 206 7.43 2.21 7.54
N PRO A 207 8.28 1.98 8.57
CA PRO A 207 9.59 1.42 8.37
C PRO A 207 9.44 -0.02 7.85
N PRO A 208 10.11 -0.40 6.76
CA PRO A 208 10.02 -1.76 6.24
C PRO A 208 10.61 -2.77 7.22
N GLY A 209 9.85 -3.82 7.49
CA GLY A 209 10.22 -4.90 8.42
C GLY A 209 9.84 -4.65 9.87
N ASP A 210 9.24 -3.51 10.19
CA ASP A 210 8.73 -3.23 11.54
C ASP A 210 7.34 -3.88 11.73
N ALA A 211 7.36 -5.15 12.15
CA ALA A 211 6.15 -5.94 12.36
C ALA A 211 5.20 -5.28 13.37
N GLU A 212 5.72 -4.66 14.42
CA GLU A 212 4.89 -3.97 15.41
C GLU A 212 4.14 -2.79 14.78
N ARG A 213 4.82 -1.99 13.95
CA ARG A 213 4.16 -0.89 13.23
C ARG A 213 3.16 -1.37 12.19
N TYR A 214 3.38 -2.52 11.55
CA TYR A 214 2.39 -3.07 10.63
C TYR A 214 1.13 -3.53 11.39
N VAL A 215 1.29 -4.19 12.54
CA VAL A 215 0.17 -4.53 13.44
C VAL A 215 -0.55 -3.27 13.92
N ARG A 216 0.18 -2.21 14.29
CA ARG A 216 -0.42 -0.91 14.65
C ARG A 216 -1.17 -0.27 13.49
N PHE A 217 -0.67 -0.40 12.25
CA PHE A 217 -1.35 0.12 11.06
C PHE A 217 -2.68 -0.62 10.83
N VAL A 218 -2.69 -1.94 10.91
CA VAL A 218 -3.93 -2.73 10.89
C VAL A 218 -4.91 -2.26 11.94
N ARG A 219 -4.48 -2.16 13.21
CA ARG A 219 -5.33 -1.73 14.32
C ARG A 219 -5.90 -0.34 14.08
N LEU A 220 -5.08 0.58 13.59
CA LEU A 220 -5.52 1.95 13.27
C LEU A 220 -6.60 1.95 12.19
N VAL A 221 -6.43 1.17 11.13
CA VAL A 221 -7.44 1.03 10.06
C VAL A 221 -8.72 0.43 10.61
N ALA A 222 -8.63 -0.70 11.31
CA ALA A 222 -9.80 -1.41 11.86
C ALA A 222 -10.61 -0.51 12.82
N ARG A 223 -9.93 0.19 13.75
CA ARG A 223 -10.57 1.14 14.65
C ARG A 223 -11.16 2.35 13.94
N SER A 224 -10.52 2.83 12.88
CA SER A 224 -11.05 3.95 12.09
C SER A 224 -12.33 3.57 11.34
N ILE A 225 -12.43 2.31 10.89
CA ILE A 225 -13.64 1.75 10.30
C ILE A 225 -14.75 1.68 11.36
N ALA A 226 -14.46 1.07 12.51
CA ALA A 226 -15.43 0.90 13.59
C ALA A 226 -15.92 2.24 14.19
N ALA A 227 -15.05 3.25 14.29
CA ALA A 227 -15.37 4.53 14.91
C ALA A 227 -16.12 5.52 14.01
N ALA A 228 -16.23 5.26 12.70
CA ALA A 228 -16.89 6.17 11.76
C ALA A 228 -18.39 6.41 12.08
N ASP A 229 -19.03 5.50 12.82
CA ASP A 229 -20.41 5.66 13.32
C ASP A 229 -20.55 6.69 14.45
N ALA A 230 -19.52 6.90 15.28
CA ALA A 230 -19.64 7.71 16.49
C ALA A 230 -19.80 9.22 16.23
N ARG A 231 -19.51 9.69 15.01
CA ARG A 231 -19.71 11.09 14.61
C ARG A 231 -21.06 11.37 13.96
N GLY A 232 -21.91 10.35 13.80
CA GLY A 232 -23.27 10.48 13.25
C GLY A 232 -24.39 10.59 14.29
N MET A 233 -24.06 10.58 15.60
CA MET A 233 -25.06 10.50 16.68
C MET A 233 -24.91 11.55 17.79
N GLU A 234 -24.25 12.69 17.52
CA GLU A 234 -24.37 13.89 18.36
C GLU A 234 -24.38 15.15 17.49
N ALA A 235 -25.57 15.52 17.03
CA ALA A 235 -25.99 16.91 17.09
C ALA A 235 -27.10 16.95 18.16
N PRO A 236 -26.89 17.55 19.34
CA PRO A 236 -28.03 17.90 20.17
C PRO A 236 -28.83 18.97 19.43
N ASP A 237 -30.05 18.61 19.06
CA ASP A 237 -31.10 19.58 18.77
C ASP A 237 -31.18 20.57 19.93
N GLY A 238 -31.31 21.84 19.56
CA GLY A 238 -30.95 22.97 20.40
C GLY A 238 -31.71 23.16 21.72
N ILE A 239 -31.09 23.96 22.58
CA ILE A 239 -31.66 25.16 23.20
C ILE A 239 -30.57 26.26 23.14
#